data_AF-A0AAD9R9G3-F1
#
_entry.id   AF-A0AAD9R9G3-F1
#
_cell.length_a   1.000
_cell.length_b   1.000
_cell.length_c   1.000
_cell.angle_alpha   90.00
_cell.angle_beta   90.00
_cell.angle_gamma   90.00
#
_symmetry.space_group_name_H-M   'P 1'
#
loop_
_entity.id
_entity.type
_entity.pdbx_description
1 polymer ?
#
loop_
_entity_poly.entity_id
_entity_poly.type
_entity_poly.pdbx_seq_one_letter_code
_entity_poly.pdbx_strand_id
1 'polypeptide(L)'
;MGRNGTGPIIRMSSAGTHGAGGIECCCCRCCTCIHIEFLKTLPGIVKVCETEMMFNAVASFLYLSSASYLAFSTKVFLLPEYYLKPGFDVYPAMTAAYIMSGIVGVLHGADAYFSYVYYRTGR
;
A
#
# COMPACT_ATOMS: atom_id res chain seq x y z
N MET A 1 58.12 13.46 -10.41
CA MET A 1 57.15 12.67 -9.61
C MET A 1 56.11 13.59 -8.99
N GLY A 2 54.96 13.78 -9.65
CA GLY A 2 53.86 14.64 -9.16
C GLY A 2 52.82 13.82 -8.38
N ARG A 3 52.37 14.37 -7.26
CA ARG A 3 51.61 13.74 -6.18
C ARG A 3 50.29 13.13 -6.67
N ASN A 4 50.10 11.84 -6.36
CA ASN A 4 48.86 11.10 -6.62
C ASN A 4 47.72 11.70 -5.77
N GLY A 5 46.62 12.06 -6.41
CA GLY A 5 45.51 12.80 -5.81
C GLY A 5 44.83 12.02 -4.68
N THR A 6 45.07 12.43 -3.44
CA THR A 6 44.24 12.12 -2.27
C THR A 6 42.92 12.87 -2.37
N GLY A 7 42.02 12.38 -3.23
CA GLY A 7 40.59 12.66 -3.13
C GLY A 7 39.92 11.69 -2.16
N PRO A 8 38.76 12.03 -1.57
CA PRO A 8 37.97 11.07 -0.82
C PRO A 8 37.54 9.92 -1.74
N ILE A 9 37.65 8.68 -1.25
CA ILE A 9 37.17 7.49 -1.97
C ILE A 9 35.64 7.52 -1.91
N ILE A 10 35.01 8.11 -2.93
CA ILE A 10 33.56 8.00 -3.14
C ILE A 10 33.30 6.60 -3.69
N ARG A 11 32.95 5.65 -2.81
CA ARG A 11 32.40 4.36 -3.25
C ARG A 11 30.99 4.58 -3.76
N MET A 12 30.84 4.72 -5.07
CA MET A 12 29.53 4.58 -5.71
C MET A 12 29.05 3.14 -5.52
N SER A 13 27.82 2.97 -5.06
CA SER A 13 27.15 1.68 -5.04
C SER A 13 27.19 1.09 -6.46
N SER A 14 27.81 -0.07 -6.60
CA SER A 14 27.97 -0.74 -7.88
C SER A 14 26.61 -0.95 -8.55
N ALA A 15 26.49 -0.56 -9.82
CA ALA A 15 25.27 -0.59 -10.64
C ALA A 15 24.65 -2.00 -10.83
N GLY A 16 25.20 -3.03 -10.18
CA GLY A 16 24.75 -4.43 -10.26
C GLY A 16 23.74 -4.89 -9.21
N THR A 17 23.27 -4.02 -8.29
CA THR A 17 22.31 -4.44 -7.22
C THR A 17 20.86 -4.04 -7.47
N HIS A 18 20.54 -3.38 -8.58
CA HIS A 18 19.18 -2.94 -8.93
C HIS A 18 18.19 -4.08 -9.24
N GLY A 19 18.62 -5.36 -9.21
CA GLY A 19 17.80 -6.53 -9.49
C GLY A 19 17.31 -7.32 -8.26
N ALA A 20 17.89 -7.12 -7.07
CA ALA A 20 17.65 -7.99 -5.91
C ALA A 20 16.73 -7.40 -4.83
N GLY A 21 16.28 -6.15 -4.97
CA GLY A 21 15.37 -5.48 -4.03
C GLY A 21 14.10 -4.99 -4.71
N GLY A 22 12.96 -5.12 -4.03
CA GLY A 22 11.64 -4.64 -4.46
C GLY A 22 10.52 -5.62 -4.10
N ILE A 23 9.33 -5.09 -3.83
CA ILE A 23 8.10 -5.87 -3.71
C ILE A 23 7.42 -5.88 -5.08
N GLU A 24 7.06 -7.07 -5.55
CA GLU A 24 6.36 -7.23 -6.83
C GLU A 24 4.88 -6.91 -6.62
N CYS A 25 4.37 -5.89 -7.32
CA CYS A 25 2.94 -5.55 -7.28
C CYS A 25 2.38 -5.51 -8.71
N CYS A 26 1.68 -6.59 -9.08
CA CYS A 26 1.01 -6.83 -10.36
C CYS A 26 1.86 -6.66 -11.64
N CYS A 27 2.12 -5.43 -12.11
CA CYS A 27 2.75 -5.17 -13.41
C CYS A 27 4.07 -4.37 -13.30
N CYS A 28 4.41 -3.87 -12.11
CA CYS A 28 5.56 -3.01 -11.87
C CYS A 28 6.31 -3.43 -10.60
N ARG A 29 7.64 -3.33 -10.61
CA ARG A 29 8.42 -3.40 -9.37
C ARG A 29 8.26 -2.10 -8.58
N CYS A 30 7.64 -2.19 -7.41
CA CYS A 30 7.64 -1.11 -6.45
C CYS A 30 8.89 -1.23 -5.58
N CYS A 31 9.57 -0.11 -5.35
CA CYS A 31 10.64 0.01 -4.35
C CYS A 31 11.93 -0.78 -4.67
N THR A 32 12.46 -0.65 -5.89
CA THR A 32 13.78 -1.22 -6.29
C THR A 32 14.98 -0.71 -5.48
N CYS A 33 14.77 0.31 -4.65
CA CYS A 33 15.77 0.93 -3.77
C CYS A 33 15.88 0.27 -2.38
N ILE A 34 15.08 -0.76 -2.06
CA ILE A 34 15.08 -1.37 -0.73
C ILE A 34 16.23 -2.38 -0.61
N HIS A 35 17.28 -1.99 0.11
CA HIS A 35 18.37 -2.86 0.51
C HIS A 35 17.99 -3.60 1.81
N ILE A 36 17.65 -4.88 1.71
CA ILE A 36 17.06 -5.67 2.81
C ILE A 36 18.01 -5.78 4.03
N GLU A 37 19.32 -5.63 3.85
CA GLU A 37 20.27 -5.57 4.97
C GLU A 37 20.13 -4.31 5.85
N PHE A 38 19.69 -3.18 5.29
CA PHE A 38 19.46 -1.96 6.09
C PHE A 38 18.19 -2.08 6.94
N LEU A 39 17.19 -2.86 6.49
CA LEU A 39 15.95 -3.14 7.23
C LEU A 39 16.19 -3.95 8.51
N LYS A 40 17.29 -4.72 8.59
CA LYS A 40 17.64 -5.50 9.79
C LYS A 40 18.25 -4.64 10.91
N THR A 41 18.64 -3.41 10.62
CA THR A 41 19.15 -2.48 11.63
C THR A 41 18.01 -1.91 12.48
N LEU A 42 18.22 -1.71 13.79
CA LEU A 42 17.25 -1.08 14.71
C LEU A 42 16.60 0.20 14.14
N PRO A 43 17.33 1.17 13.57
CA PRO A 43 16.71 2.35 12.95
C PRO A 43 15.95 2.03 11.65
N GLY A 44 16.33 0.98 10.93
CA GLY A 44 15.61 0.50 9.75
C GLY A 44 14.24 -0.06 10.11
N ILE A 45 14.16 -0.92 11.13
CA ILE A 45 12.91 -1.55 11.58
C ILE A 45 11.88 -0.50 12.04
N VAL A 46 12.31 0.51 12.80
CA VAL A 46 11.41 1.58 13.26
C VAL A 46 10.80 2.35 12.09
N LYS A 47 11.60 2.67 11.06
CA LYS A 47 11.08 3.32 9.85
C LYS A 47 10.13 2.44 9.05
N VAL A 48 10.39 1.13 9.01
CA VAL A 48 9.52 0.15 8.34
C VAL A 48 8.16 0.09 9.04
N CYS A 49 8.14 -0.02 10.37
CA CYS A 49 6.90 -0.03 11.14
C CYS A 49 6.09 1.27 10.94
N GLU A 50 6.76 2.42 10.83
CA GLU A 50 6.10 3.70 10.54
C GLU A 50 5.51 3.73 9.12
N THR A 51 6.25 3.24 8.11
CA THR A 51 5.73 3.13 6.74
C THR A 51 4.59 2.13 6.61
N GLU A 52 4.62 1.05 7.39
CA GLU A 52 3.57 0.04 7.43
C GLU A 52 2.26 0.62 7.97
N MET A 53 2.30 1.36 9.10
CA MET A 53 1.13 2.07 9.60
C MET A 53 0.58 3.09 8.59
N MET A 54 1.47 3.87 7.96
CA MET A 54 1.07 4.87 6.98
C MET A 54 0.41 4.22 5.76
N PHE A 55 0.96 3.11 5.26
CA PHE A 55 0.41 2.37 4.14
C PHE A 55 -0.97 1.77 4.48
N ASN A 56 -1.08 1.15 5.65
CA ASN A 56 -2.30 0.51 6.13
C ASN A 56 -3.43 1.55 6.35
N ALA A 57 -3.09 2.72 6.91
CA ALA A 57 -4.00 3.85 7.03
C ALA A 57 -4.43 4.40 5.66
N VAL A 58 -3.49 4.65 4.74
CA VAL A 58 -3.79 5.16 3.40
C VAL A 58 -4.68 4.18 2.64
N ALA A 59 -4.37 2.88 2.65
CA ALA A 59 -5.19 1.87 2.02
C ALA A 59 -6.61 1.81 2.63
N SER A 60 -6.77 1.95 3.96
CA SER A 60 -8.11 2.03 4.57
C SER A 60 -8.96 3.18 4.00
N PHE A 61 -8.36 4.37 3.84
CA PHE A 61 -9.04 5.53 3.26
C PHE A 61 -9.39 5.34 1.78
N LEU A 62 -8.47 4.77 0.99
CA LEU A 62 -8.74 4.48 -0.42
C LEU A 62 -9.83 3.42 -0.60
N TYR A 63 -9.85 2.38 0.23
CA TYR A 63 -10.88 1.33 0.19
C TYR A 63 -12.26 1.89 0.58
N LEU A 64 -12.36 2.68 1.64
CA LEU A 64 -13.62 3.31 2.06
C LEU A 64 -14.14 4.33 1.04
N SER A 65 -13.23 5.13 0.45
CA SER A 65 -13.57 6.08 -0.62
C SER A 65 -14.05 5.37 -1.88
N SER A 66 -13.38 4.29 -2.27
CA SER A 66 -13.78 3.47 -3.42
C SER A 66 -15.12 2.76 -3.18
N ALA A 67 -15.35 2.23 -1.97
CA ALA A 67 -16.61 1.59 -1.60
C ALA A 67 -17.79 2.58 -1.66
N SER A 68 -17.60 3.81 -1.17
CA SER A 68 -18.64 4.84 -1.21
C SER A 68 -18.91 5.35 -2.64
N TYR A 69 -17.88 5.47 -3.48
CA TYR A 69 -18.04 5.80 -4.89
C TYR A 69 -18.83 4.73 -5.67
N LEU A 70 -18.50 3.45 -5.47
CA LEU A 70 -19.21 2.32 -6.08
C LEU A 70 -20.65 2.19 -5.56
N ALA A 71 -20.87 2.43 -4.26
CA ALA A 71 -22.21 2.43 -3.68
C ALA A 71 -23.10 3.52 -4.29
N PHE A 72 -22.55 4.73 -4.51
CA PHE A 72 -23.28 5.80 -5.20
C PHE A 72 -23.58 5.43 -6.67
N SER A 73 -22.57 4.96 -7.40
CA SER A 73 -22.69 4.60 -8.81
C SER A 73 -23.72 3.49 -9.05
N THR A 74 -23.73 2.45 -8.20
CA THR A 74 -24.70 1.34 -8.30
C THR A 74 -26.14 1.79 -8.03
N LYS A 75 -26.37 2.76 -7.13
CA LYS A 75 -27.70 3.29 -6.83
C LYS A 75 -28.22 4.27 -7.87
N VAL A 76 -27.34 5.03 -8.53
CA VAL A 76 -27.73 6.01 -9.55
C VAL A 76 -27.90 5.37 -10.92
N PHE A 77 -26.99 4.48 -11.34
CA PHE A 77 -26.98 3.92 -12.69
C PHE A 77 -27.57 2.51 -12.77
N LEU A 78 -27.09 1.58 -11.94
CA LEU A 78 -27.48 0.17 -12.06
C LEU A 78 -28.86 -0.14 -11.46
N LEU A 79 -29.33 0.66 -10.48
CA LEU A 79 -30.67 0.49 -9.89
C LEU A 79 -31.79 0.66 -10.93
N PRO A 80 -31.88 1.76 -11.71
CA PRO A 80 -32.93 1.90 -12.71
C PRO A 80 -32.84 0.83 -13.82
N GLU A 81 -31.63 0.48 -14.28
CA GLU A 81 -31.45 -0.59 -15.28
C GLU A 81 -31.91 -1.96 -14.77
N TYR A 82 -31.69 -2.26 -13.49
CA TYR A 82 -32.16 -3.50 -12.86
C TYR A 82 -33.69 -3.60 -12.81
N TYR A 83 -34.39 -2.48 -12.63
CA TYR A 83 -35.86 -2.46 -12.66
C TYR A 83 -36.46 -2.56 -14.07
N LEU A 84 -35.76 -2.07 -15.10
CA LEU A 84 -36.25 -2.14 -16.49
C LEU A 84 -35.91 -3.47 -17.20
N LYS A 85 -34.80 -4.14 -16.84
CA LYS A 85 -34.36 -5.39 -17.48
C LYS A 85 -34.37 -6.56 -16.49
N PRO A 86 -35.30 -7.52 -16.61
CA PRO A 86 -35.27 -8.73 -15.80
C PRO A 86 -34.04 -9.59 -16.16
N GLY A 87 -33.22 -9.95 -15.16
CA GLY A 87 -32.06 -10.87 -15.32
C GLY A 87 -30.67 -10.23 -15.31
N PHE A 88 -30.51 -8.99 -14.82
CA PHE A 88 -29.21 -8.30 -14.78
C PHE A 88 -28.40 -8.61 -13.50
N ASP A 89 -27.44 -9.52 -13.57
CA ASP A 89 -26.64 -10.00 -12.41
C ASP A 89 -25.50 -9.04 -11.99
N VAL A 90 -25.26 -7.97 -12.74
CA VAL A 90 -24.19 -7.00 -12.43
C VAL A 90 -24.48 -6.20 -11.16
N TYR A 91 -25.76 -5.94 -10.85
CA TYR A 91 -26.18 -5.21 -9.65
C TYR A 91 -25.77 -5.90 -8.34
N PRO A 92 -26.09 -7.19 -8.12
CA PRO A 92 -25.62 -7.91 -6.93
C PRO A 92 -24.10 -8.11 -6.90
N ALA A 93 -23.43 -8.31 -8.03
CA ALA A 93 -21.97 -8.44 -8.09
C ALA A 93 -21.24 -7.16 -7.64
N MET A 94 -21.63 -6.01 -8.18
CA MET A 94 -21.06 -4.71 -7.78
C MET A 94 -21.41 -4.36 -6.34
N THR A 95 -22.59 -4.77 -5.88
CA THR A 95 -23.02 -4.62 -4.48
C THR A 95 -22.11 -5.39 -3.53
N ALA A 96 -21.81 -6.64 -3.85
CA ALA A 96 -20.88 -7.44 -3.08
C ALA A 96 -19.47 -6.82 -3.09
N ALA A 97 -19.01 -6.32 -4.24
CA ALA A 97 -17.67 -5.74 -4.37
C ALA A 97 -17.45 -4.53 -3.46
N TYR A 98 -18.40 -3.60 -3.37
CA TYR A 98 -18.26 -2.44 -2.49
C TYR A 98 -18.41 -2.80 -1.00
N ILE A 99 -19.23 -3.81 -0.65
CA ILE A 99 -19.34 -4.32 0.73
C ILE A 99 -18.02 -4.96 1.16
N MET A 100 -17.44 -5.82 0.31
CA MET A 100 -16.14 -6.45 0.58
C MET A 100 -15.03 -5.41 0.70
N SER A 101 -15.05 -4.38 -0.15
CA SER A 101 -14.10 -3.25 -0.06
C SER A 101 -14.24 -2.47 1.25
N GLY A 102 -15.48 -2.26 1.72
CA GLY A 102 -15.73 -1.64 3.02
C GLY A 102 -15.17 -2.46 4.18
N ILE A 103 -15.38 -3.78 4.19
CA ILE A 103 -14.86 -4.69 5.22
C ILE A 103 -13.32 -4.66 5.22
N VAL A 104 -12.69 -4.80 4.06
CA VAL A 104 -11.21 -4.75 3.93
C VAL A 104 -10.67 -3.41 4.39
N GLY A 105 -11.31 -2.30 4.02
CA GLY A 105 -10.92 -0.96 4.47
C GLY A 105 -10.98 -0.80 5.99
N VAL A 106 -12.03 -1.31 6.65
CA VAL A 106 -12.15 -1.28 8.12
C VAL A 106 -11.09 -2.17 8.78
N LEU A 107 -10.81 -3.36 8.24
CA LEU A 107 -9.77 -4.25 8.77
C LEU A 107 -8.38 -3.59 8.70
N HIS A 108 -8.04 -2.96 7.58
CA HIS A 108 -6.80 -2.19 7.44
C HIS A 108 -6.73 -1.02 8.43
N GLY A 109 -7.85 -0.30 8.64
CA GLY A 109 -7.91 0.78 9.62
C GLY A 109 -7.75 0.30 11.07
N ALA A 110 -8.34 -0.85 11.40
CA ALA A 110 -8.22 -1.45 12.73
C ALA A 110 -6.79 -1.93 13.01
N ASP A 111 -6.16 -2.57 12.03
CA ASP A 111 -4.78 -3.06 12.13
C ASP A 111 -3.77 -1.90 12.27
N ALA A 112 -3.99 -0.80 11.54
CA ALA A 112 -3.24 0.44 11.71
C ALA A 112 -3.45 1.04 13.12
N TYR A 113 -4.66 0.99 13.66
CA TYR A 113 -4.97 1.50 15.01
C TYR A 113 -4.32 0.68 16.11
N PHE A 114 -4.41 -0.66 16.06
CA PHE A 114 -3.76 -1.53 17.03
C PHE A 114 -2.24 -1.35 17.01
N SER A 115 -1.66 -1.26 15.82
CA SER A 115 -0.23 -0.97 15.65
C SER A 115 0.13 0.39 16.25
N TYR A 116 -0.70 1.42 16.03
CA TYR A 116 -0.51 2.75 16.63
C TYR A 116 -0.56 2.74 18.15
N VAL A 117 -1.52 2.01 18.74
CA VAL A 117 -1.63 1.83 20.20
C VAL A 117 -0.40 1.11 20.75
N TYR A 118 0.10 0.08 20.06
CA TYR A 118 1.29 -0.65 20.47
C TYR A 118 2.54 0.23 20.43
N TYR A 119 2.70 1.02 19.37
CA TYR A 119 3.80 1.99 19.24
C TYR A 119 3.74 3.11 20.28
N ARG A 120 2.54 3.57 20.66
CA ARG A 120 2.35 4.56 21.73
C ARG A 120 2.66 3.97 23.11
N THR A 121 2.31 2.70 23.35
CA THR A 121 2.48 2.02 24.64
C THR A 121 3.92 1.55 24.88
N GLY A 122 4.68 1.27 23.82
CA GLY A 122 6.10 0.89 23.89
C GLY A 122 7.08 2.06 24.06
N ARG A 123 6.59 3.28 24.31
CA ARG A 123 7.37 4.47 24.72
C ARG A 123 7.10 4.80 26.18
#